data_AF-A0A844NWV0-F1
#
_entry.id   AF-A0A844NWV0-F1
#
_cell.length_a   1.000
_cell.length_b   1.000
_cell.length_c   1.000
_cell.angle_alpha   90.00
_cell.angle_beta   90.00
_cell.angle_gamma   90.00
#
_symmetry.space_group_name_H-M   'P 1'
#
loop_
_entity.id
_entity.type
_entity.pdbx_description
1 polymer ?
#
loop_
_entity_poly.entity_id
_entity_poly.type
_entity_poly.pdbx_seq_one_letter_code
_entity_poly.pdbx_strand_id
1 'polypeptide(L)'
;MICKRFAVNTPHQPLRRSCLAVLACGALVAQEAFAASASEQANLEVMIRQLNALEDTARRSALGADEPGQRFYFDYSRLAADLQRIRQGLQDYMTPSRAQPRDPS
;
A
#
# COMPACT_ATOMS: atom_id res chain seq x y z
N MET A 1 26.54 -50.38 -48.51
CA MET A 1 25.10 -50.00 -48.53
C MET A 1 24.53 -50.33 -47.16
N ILE A 2 24.62 -49.46 -46.16
CA ILE A 2 23.76 -48.29 -45.85
C ILE A 2 22.31 -48.68 -45.57
N CYS A 3 21.88 -48.55 -44.30
CA CYS A 3 20.67 -47.84 -43.82
C CYS A 3 20.39 -48.25 -42.35
N LYS A 4 20.91 -47.49 -41.37
CA LYS A 4 20.29 -46.37 -40.64
C LYS A 4 19.27 -46.78 -39.56
N ARG A 5 19.73 -46.62 -38.32
CA ARG A 5 19.00 -46.51 -37.05
C ARG A 5 17.91 -45.43 -37.14
N PHE A 6 16.63 -45.80 -37.02
CA PHE A 6 15.55 -44.83 -36.82
C PHE A 6 15.45 -44.47 -35.34
N ALA A 7 15.91 -43.27 -35.01
CA ALA A 7 15.56 -42.58 -33.77
C ALA A 7 14.20 -41.92 -33.98
N VAL A 8 13.15 -42.44 -33.33
CA VAL A 8 11.89 -41.69 -33.17
C VAL A 8 12.03 -40.79 -31.95
N ASN A 9 12.29 -39.53 -32.26
CA ASN A 9 12.32 -38.38 -31.37
C ASN A 9 10.87 -38.06 -30.96
N THR A 10 10.56 -38.10 -29.66
CA THR A 10 9.25 -37.70 -29.10
C THR A 10 9.19 -36.18 -28.85
N PRO A 11 8.34 -35.41 -29.56
CA PRO A 11 8.17 -33.99 -29.28
C PRO A 11 6.93 -33.77 -28.40
N HIS A 12 7.11 -33.68 -27.08
CA HIS A 12 6.02 -33.27 -26.15
C HIS A 12 6.44 -32.17 -25.16
N GLN A 13 7.64 -31.60 -25.29
CA GLN A 13 8.21 -30.67 -24.31
C GLN A 13 7.83 -29.18 -24.41
N PRO A 14 7.43 -28.59 -25.56
CA PRO A 14 7.29 -27.13 -25.62
C PRO A 14 6.09 -26.64 -24.81
N LEU A 15 4.96 -27.38 -24.84
CA LEU A 15 3.72 -26.98 -24.18
C LEU A 15 3.82 -26.96 -22.64
N ARG A 16 4.52 -27.95 -22.05
CA ARG A 16 4.75 -28.00 -20.59
C ARG A 16 5.68 -26.88 -20.12
N ARG A 17 6.69 -26.51 -20.93
CA ARG A 17 7.61 -25.41 -20.63
C ARG A 17 6.94 -24.05 -20.74
N SER A 18 6.06 -23.88 -21.74
CA SER A 18 5.24 -22.66 -21.87
C SER A 18 4.28 -22.47 -20.70
N CYS A 19 3.61 -23.52 -20.23
CA CYS A 19 2.75 -23.41 -19.04
C CYS A 19 3.52 -23.04 -17.78
N LEU A 20 4.72 -23.61 -17.57
CA LEU A 20 5.58 -23.28 -16.43
C LEU A 20 6.09 -21.84 -16.49
N ALA A 21 6.46 -21.35 -17.68
CA ALA A 21 6.89 -19.97 -17.88
C ALA A 21 5.74 -18.97 -17.59
N VAL A 22 4.53 -19.25 -18.06
CA VAL A 22 3.35 -18.40 -17.80
C VAL A 22 2.98 -18.38 -16.31
N LEU A 23 3.03 -19.53 -15.63
CA LEU A 23 2.82 -19.62 -14.17
C LEU A 23 3.88 -18.84 -13.38
N ALA A 24 5.15 -18.93 -13.79
CA ALA A 24 6.24 -18.21 -13.14
C ALA A 24 6.12 -16.69 -13.33
N CYS A 25 5.79 -16.22 -14.53
CA CYS A 25 5.53 -14.80 -14.78
C CYS A 25 4.32 -14.29 -13.99
N GLY A 26 3.23 -15.06 -13.94
CA GLY A 26 2.04 -14.70 -13.16
C GLY A 26 2.31 -14.61 -11.65
N ALA A 27 3.15 -15.49 -11.11
CA ALA A 27 3.57 -15.44 -9.71
C ALA A 27 4.38 -14.17 -9.40
N LEU A 28 5.29 -13.77 -10.30
CA LEU A 28 6.11 -12.58 -10.11
C LEU A 28 5.27 -11.29 -10.09
N VAL A 29 4.34 -11.15 -11.04
CA VAL A 29 3.45 -9.97 -11.11
C VAL A 29 2.50 -9.90 -9.92
N ALA A 30 2.01 -11.04 -9.44
CA ALA A 30 1.20 -11.09 -8.22
C ALA A 30 2.01 -10.65 -7.00
N GLN A 31 3.26 -11.11 -6.87
CA GLN A 31 4.14 -10.72 -5.75
C GLN A 31 4.42 -9.21 -5.74
N GLU A 32 4.64 -8.59 -6.89
CA GLU A 32 4.83 -7.13 -6.96
C GLU A 32 3.57 -6.35 -6.56
N ALA A 33 2.39 -6.78 -7.00
CA ALA A 33 1.12 -6.14 -6.62
C ALA A 33 0.86 -6.23 -5.10
N PHE A 34 1.12 -7.40 -4.49
CA PHE A 34 1.01 -7.56 -3.04
C PHE A 34 2.06 -6.70 -2.29
N ALA A 35 3.31 -6.68 -2.75
CA ALA A 35 4.36 -5.87 -2.13
C ALA A 35 4.08 -4.36 -2.23
N ALA A 36 3.53 -3.87 -3.35
CA ALA A 36 3.12 -2.50 -3.52
C ALA A 36 1.96 -2.11 -2.58
N SER A 37 0.95 -2.98 -2.43
CA SER A 37 -0.14 -2.74 -1.48
C SER A 37 0.33 -2.71 -0.02
N ALA A 38 1.28 -3.59 0.33
CA ALA A 38 1.87 -3.62 1.67
C ALA A 38 2.70 -2.36 1.97
N SER A 39 3.42 -1.83 0.97
CA SER A 39 4.19 -0.59 1.13
C SER A 39 3.30 0.65 1.24
N GLU A 40 2.20 0.71 0.49
CA GLU A 40 1.19 1.76 0.61
C GLU A 40 0.53 1.77 2.00
N GLN A 41 0.13 0.60 2.51
CA GLN A 41 -0.40 0.46 3.86
C GLN A 41 0.60 0.90 4.93
N ALA A 42 1.87 0.53 4.80
CA ALA A 42 2.92 0.95 5.71
C ALA A 42 3.12 2.48 5.70
N ASN A 43 3.04 3.11 4.54
CA ASN A 43 3.13 4.57 4.41
C ASN A 43 1.96 5.27 5.11
N LEU A 44 0.72 4.79 4.92
CA LEU A 44 -0.46 5.33 5.62
C LEU A 44 -0.32 5.19 7.14
N GLU A 45 0.23 4.08 7.62
CA GLU A 45 0.46 3.87 9.04
C GLU A 45 1.51 4.86 9.61
N VAL A 46 2.57 5.15 8.84
CA VAL A 46 3.54 6.20 9.20
C VAL A 46 2.86 7.57 9.30
N MET A 47 2.02 7.92 8.32
CA MET A 47 1.28 9.20 8.33
C MET A 47 0.36 9.32 9.56
N ILE A 48 -0.36 8.25 9.91
CA ILE A 48 -1.22 8.22 11.10
C ILE A 48 -0.39 8.43 12.38
N ARG A 49 0.77 7.77 12.51
CA ARG A 49 1.67 7.97 13.65
C ARG A 49 2.18 9.41 13.75
N GLN A 50 2.52 10.02 12.60
CA GLN A 50 2.95 11.42 12.55
C GLN A 50 1.83 12.38 12.98
N LEU A 51 0.59 12.14 12.55
CA LEU A 51 -0.57 12.92 13.00
C LEU A 51 -0.78 12.81 14.51
N ASN A 52 -0.63 11.61 15.08
CA ASN A 52 -0.75 11.42 16.53
C ASN A 52 0.34 12.20 17.30
N ALA A 53 1.59 12.18 16.80
CA ALA A 53 2.68 12.95 17.40
C ALA A 53 2.46 14.47 17.29
N LEU A 54 1.85 14.93 16.19
CA LEU A 54 1.49 16.33 16.00
C LEU A 54 0.36 16.76 16.95
N GLU A 55 -0.66 15.92 17.14
CA GLU A 55 -1.75 16.19 18.08
C GLU A 55 -1.24 16.30 19.53
N ASP A 56 -0.36 15.39 19.95
CA ASP A 56 0.27 15.41 21.27
C ASP A 56 1.14 16.66 21.47
N THR A 57 1.89 17.06 20.44
CA THR A 57 2.68 18.30 20.45
C THR A 57 1.79 19.53 20.57
N ALA A 58 0.71 19.61 19.78
CA ALA A 58 -0.25 20.71 19.86
C ALA A 58 -0.90 20.80 21.25
N ARG A 59 -1.26 19.65 21.85
CA ARG A 59 -1.81 19.58 23.20
C ARG A 59 -0.86 20.13 24.24
N ARG A 60 0.43 19.77 24.18
CA ARG A 60 1.46 20.33 25.08
C ARG A 60 1.61 21.83 24.89
N SER A 61 1.62 22.32 23.66
CA SER A 61 1.70 23.76 23.39
C SER A 61 0.49 24.53 23.95
N ALA A 62 -0.71 23.95 23.89
CA ALA A 62 -1.92 24.55 24.45
C ALA A 62 -1.84 24.76 25.97
N LEU A 63 -1.16 23.86 26.71
CA LEU A 63 -0.99 23.98 28.16
C LEU A 63 -0.13 25.19 28.57
N GLY A 64 0.77 25.64 27.70
CA GLY A 64 1.66 26.79 27.93
C GLY A 64 1.22 28.06 27.22
N ALA A 65 0.05 28.07 26.56
CA ALA A 65 -0.41 29.19 25.74
C ALA A 65 -1.11 30.31 26.55
N ASP A 66 -1.35 30.09 27.85
CA ASP A 66 -2.08 31.03 28.71
C ASP A 66 -1.11 32.06 29.34
N GLU A 67 -0.47 32.86 28.49
CA GLU A 67 0.43 33.93 28.92
C GLU A 67 -0.32 35.27 29.01
N PRO A 68 -0.27 35.97 30.16
CA PRO A 68 -1.00 37.23 30.34
C PRO A 68 -0.49 38.31 29.38
N GLY A 69 -1.43 38.94 28.66
CA GLY A 69 -1.14 40.04 27.73
C GLY A 69 -1.06 39.64 26.24
N GLN A 70 -1.25 38.35 25.92
CA GLN A 70 -1.32 37.89 24.54
C GLN A 70 -2.64 38.34 23.88
N ARG A 71 -2.56 39.06 22.75
CA ARG A 71 -3.74 39.56 22.02
C ARG A 71 -4.29 38.58 20.98
N PHE A 72 -3.48 37.60 20.59
CA PHE A 72 -3.83 36.58 19.62
C PHE A 72 -3.53 35.23 20.23
N TYR A 73 -4.51 34.33 20.12
CA TYR A 73 -4.40 32.96 20.61
C TYR A 73 -4.51 32.00 19.44
N PHE A 74 -3.67 30.97 19.43
CA PHE A 74 -3.79 29.90 18.45
C PHE A 74 -4.99 29.01 18.81
N ASP A 75 -5.89 28.74 17.86
CA ASP A 75 -7.06 27.91 18.09
C ASP A 75 -6.70 26.42 18.04
N TYR A 76 -6.20 25.91 19.17
CA TYR A 76 -5.86 24.51 19.35
C TYR A 76 -7.07 23.58 19.21
N SER A 77 -8.28 24.06 19.51
CA SER A 77 -9.50 23.26 19.39
C SER A 77 -9.84 22.98 17.94
N ARG A 78 -9.70 23.99 17.08
CA ARG A 78 -9.87 23.85 15.63
C ARG A 78 -8.80 22.96 15.02
N LEU A 79 -7.53 23.14 15.42
CA LEU A 79 -6.44 22.27 14.96
C LEU A 79 -6.70 20.80 15.33
N ALA A 80 -7.11 20.52 16.57
CA ALA A 80 -7.40 19.16 17.01
C ALA A 80 -8.53 18.52 16.18
N ALA A 81 -9.60 19.27 15.89
CA ALA A 81 -10.69 18.81 15.05
C ALA A 81 -10.25 18.49 13.61
N ASP A 82 -9.38 19.33 13.03
CA ASP A 82 -8.86 19.11 11.68
C ASP A 82 -7.91 17.91 11.61
N LEU A 83 -7.01 17.74 12.59
CA LEU A 83 -6.14 16.56 12.68
C LEU A 83 -6.95 15.27 12.82
N GLN A 84 -8.02 15.28 13.62
CA GLN A 84 -8.92 14.15 13.76
C GLN A 84 -9.62 13.82 12.44
N ARG A 85 -10.09 14.82 11.69
CA ARG A 85 -10.75 14.61 10.40
C ARG A 85 -9.79 13.98 9.38
N ILE A 86 -8.54 14.45 9.32
CA ILE A 86 -7.51 13.88 8.43
C ILE A 86 -7.22 12.44 8.83
N ARG A 87 -7.03 12.17 10.13
CA ARG A 87 -6.76 10.82 10.64
C ARG A 87 -7.90 9.86 10.29
N GLN A 88 -9.15 10.27 10.46
CA GLN A 88 -10.31 9.47 10.06
C GLN A 88 -10.30 9.17 8.56
N GLY A 89 -10.07 10.20 7.72
CA GLY A 89 -9.97 10.01 6.28
C GLY A 89 -8.88 9.01 5.88
N LEU A 90 -7.70 9.05 6.51
CA LEU A 90 -6.63 8.07 6.26
C LEU A 90 -6.98 6.65 6.75
N GLN A 91 -7.69 6.53 7.87
CA GLN A 91 -8.15 5.24 8.38
C GLN A 91 -9.18 4.58 7.45
N ASP A 92 -9.99 5.37 6.76
CA ASP A 92 -10.93 4.85 5.76
C ASP A 92 -10.19 4.15 4.60
N TYR A 93 -8.98 4.62 4.23
CA TYR A 93 -8.13 3.97 3.23
C TYR A 93 -7.37 2.73 3.75
N MET A 94 -7.29 2.51 5.06
CA MET A 94 -6.73 1.27 5.61
C MET A 94 -7.66 0.07 5.43
N THR A 95 -8.96 0.31 5.21
CA THR A 95 -9.93 -0.75 4.92
C THR A 95 -10.03 -0.88 3.41
N PRO A 96 -9.56 -1.96 2.78
CA PRO A 96 -9.59 -2.06 1.33
C PRO A 96 -11.05 -2.03 0.85
N SER A 97 -11.45 -0.97 0.15
CA SER A 97 -12.63 -1.00 -0.71
C SER A 97 -12.33 -1.97 -1.84
N ARG A 98 -12.65 -3.25 -1.66
CA ARG A 98 -12.51 -4.26 -2.70
C ARG A 98 -13.60 -4.07 -3.77
N ALA A 99 -13.44 -3.02 -4.56
CA ALA A 99 -14.11 -2.86 -5.83
C ALA A 99 -13.11 -2.24 -6.81
N GLN A 100 -12.00 -2.95 -7.06
CA GLN A 100 -11.25 -2.70 -8.27
C GLN A 100 -11.95 -3.51 -9.37
N PRO A 101 -12.58 -2.87 -10.37
CA PRO A 101 -13.06 -3.58 -11.54
C PRO A 101 -11.87 -4.33 -12.12
N ARG A 102 -11.98 -5.66 -12.24
CA ARG A 102 -11.15 -6.36 -13.21
C ARG A 102 -11.65 -5.87 -14.55
N ASP A 103 -10.81 -5.12 -15.25
CA ASP A 103 -11.12 -4.68 -16.60
C ASP A 103 -11.57 -5.91 -17.41
N PRO A 104 -12.79 -5.93 -17.95
CA PRO A 104 -13.24 -7.03 -18.80
C PRO A 104 -12.69 -6.80 -20.20
N SER A 105 -11.42 -7.15 -20.43
CA SER A 105 -10.87 -7.30 -21.78
C SER A 105 -9.66 -8.22 -21.80
#